data_AF-A0A928GWP0-F1
#
_entry.id   AF-A0A928GWP0-F1
#
_cell.length_a   1.000
_cell.length_b   1.000
_cell.length_c   1.000
_cell.angle_alpha   90.00
_cell.angle_beta   90.00
_cell.angle_gamma   90.00
#
_symmetry.space_group_name_H-M   'P 1'
#
loop_
_entity.id
_entity.type
_entity.pdbx_description
1 polymer ?
#
loop_
_entity_poly.entity_id
_entity_poly.type
_entity_poly.pdbx_seq_one_letter_code
_entity_poly.pdbx_strand_id
1 'polypeptide(L)'
;MNLIFSILINYLPLLIVAIILCIKNNEIKWFMPIFSVLIGMLAVLPTTLIQFLFPEFLFAKQSLLTLLFSSLVYIALVEELCKAFCLYLIPSKNLSLPSFFALSFLMGYSFGSFENVIYVLQGMTNPILRIFTSCIVHGICTATSSFFIWFLKKKKFHLTLILTPIFVHGLYDFFAGFPGRFWLFSIIVLFYGIFQCMVFYQMFRNENSSNE
;
A
#
# COMPACT_ATOMS: atom_id res chain seq x y z
N MET A 1 -16.77 -18.07 9.56
CA MET A 1 -16.91 -16.66 10.00
C MET A 1 -18.00 -16.01 9.17
N ASN A 2 -18.84 -15.15 9.74
CA ASN A 2 -19.86 -14.44 8.96
C ASN A 2 -19.17 -13.49 7.95
N LEU A 3 -19.62 -13.50 6.68
CA LEU A 3 -19.09 -12.63 5.63
C LEU A 3 -19.13 -11.15 6.04
N ILE A 4 -20.25 -10.71 6.60
CA ILE A 4 -20.45 -9.32 7.06
C ILE A 4 -19.42 -8.97 8.14
N PHE A 5 -19.20 -9.87 9.10
CA PHE A 5 -18.21 -9.69 10.14
C PHE A 5 -16.78 -9.55 9.58
N SER A 6 -16.45 -10.38 8.58
CA SER A 6 -15.14 -10.35 7.91
C SER A 6 -14.88 -9.03 7.17
N ILE A 7 -15.92 -8.47 6.56
CA ILE A 7 -15.85 -7.16 5.90
C ILE A 7 -15.70 -6.05 6.94
N LEU A 8 -16.51 -6.06 7.99
CA LEU A 8 -16.49 -5.02 9.03
C LEU A 8 -15.14 -4.96 9.76
N ILE A 9 -14.58 -6.11 10.14
CA ILE A 9 -13.30 -6.16 10.87
C ILE A 9 -12.12 -5.67 10.03
N ASN A 10 -12.18 -5.86 8.70
CA ASN A 10 -11.17 -5.39 7.76
C ASN A 10 -11.13 -3.85 7.64
N TYR A 11 -12.29 -3.19 7.67
CA TYR A 11 -12.38 -1.72 7.60
C TYR A 11 -12.26 -0.99 8.94
N LEU A 12 -12.42 -1.70 10.06
CA LEU A 12 -12.36 -1.06 11.38
C LEU A 12 -11.05 -0.29 11.64
N PRO A 13 -9.84 -0.82 11.36
CA PRO A 13 -8.61 -0.06 11.54
C PRO A 13 -8.52 1.14 10.60
N LEU A 14 -9.02 1.03 9.36
CA LEU A 14 -9.04 2.14 8.41
C LEU A 14 -9.83 3.32 8.97
N LEU A 15 -11.01 3.05 9.55
CA LEU A 15 -11.84 4.06 10.20
C LEU A 15 -11.14 4.69 11.40
N ILE A 16 -10.50 3.88 12.24
CA ILE A 16 -9.75 4.36 13.42
C ILE A 16 -8.62 5.30 12.97
N VAL A 17 -7.82 4.91 11.97
CA VAL A 17 -6.73 5.74 11.45
C VAL A 17 -7.28 7.04 10.87
N ALA A 18 -8.35 6.99 10.07
CA ALA A 18 -8.97 8.19 9.50
C ALA A 18 -9.45 9.17 10.57
N ILE A 19 -10.08 8.69 11.64
CA ILE A 19 -10.54 9.50 12.77
C ILE A 19 -9.35 10.15 13.49
N ILE A 20 -8.29 9.38 13.77
CA ILE A 20 -7.08 9.90 14.42
C ILE A 20 -6.45 11.02 13.59
N LEU A 21 -6.41 10.89 12.26
CA LEU A 21 -5.87 11.92 11.38
C LEU A 21 -6.70 13.22 11.43
N CYS A 22 -8.03 13.12 11.43
CA CYS A 22 -8.91 14.28 11.58
C CYS A 22 -8.72 15.01 12.91
N ILE A 23 -8.45 14.28 14.01
CA ILE A 23 -8.33 14.88 15.35
C ILE A 23 -6.93 15.49 15.57
N LYS A 24 -5.88 14.80 15.11
CA LYS A 24 -4.50 15.13 15.49
C LYS A 24 -3.85 16.16 14.57
N ASN A 25 -4.38 16.37 13.36
CA ASN A 25 -3.71 17.14 12.33
C ASN A 25 -4.57 18.31 11.82
N ASN A 26 -4.25 19.52 12.30
CA ASN A 26 -4.98 20.73 11.96
C ASN A 26 -4.87 21.12 10.46
N GLU A 27 -3.86 20.62 9.74
CA GLU A 27 -3.72 20.83 8.29
C GLU A 27 -4.70 19.96 7.49
N ILE A 28 -5.06 18.79 8.03
CA ILE A 28 -5.92 17.81 7.37
C ILE A 28 -7.38 18.19 7.61
N LYS A 29 -8.04 18.65 6.54
CA LYS A 29 -9.49 18.92 6.56
C LYS A 29 -10.28 17.61 6.59
N TRP A 30 -11.48 17.62 7.17
CA TRP A 30 -12.33 16.43 7.34
C TRP A 30 -12.61 15.65 6.03
N PHE A 31 -12.64 16.32 4.88
CA PHE A 31 -12.88 15.66 3.59
C PHE A 31 -11.64 14.97 3.00
N MET A 32 -10.42 15.33 3.45
CA MET A 32 -9.18 14.79 2.87
C MET A 32 -8.96 13.30 3.19
N PRO A 33 -9.25 12.79 4.42
CA PRO A 33 -9.23 11.36 4.69
C PRO A 33 -10.26 10.59 3.85
N ILE A 34 -11.47 11.12 3.71
CA ILE A 34 -12.52 10.52 2.86
C ILE A 34 -12.03 10.44 1.41
N PHE A 35 -11.48 11.54 0.89
CA PHE A 35 -10.92 11.59 -0.45
C PHE A 35 -9.78 10.57 -0.62
N SER A 36 -8.89 10.44 0.37
CA SER A 36 -7.77 9.47 0.33
C SER A 36 -8.27 8.02 0.28
N VAL A 37 -9.31 7.69 1.05
CA VAL A 37 -9.98 6.38 1.00
C VAL A 37 -10.58 6.13 -0.38
N LEU A 38 -11.32 7.10 -0.93
CA LEU A 38 -11.93 6.95 -2.27
C LEU A 38 -10.87 6.78 -3.37
N ILE A 39 -9.75 7.51 -3.29
CA ILE A 39 -8.64 7.35 -4.24
C ILE A 39 -7.96 5.98 -4.07
N GLY A 40 -7.85 5.46 -2.85
CA GLY A 40 -7.34 4.11 -2.58
C GLY A 40 -8.22 3.03 -3.21
N MET A 41 -9.54 3.15 -3.07
CA MET A 41 -10.51 2.27 -3.74
C MET A 41 -10.44 2.42 -5.28
N LEU A 42 -10.35 3.66 -5.77
CA LEU A 42 -10.23 3.95 -7.20
C LEU A 42 -8.99 3.28 -7.80
N ALA A 43 -7.86 3.23 -7.09
CA ALA A 43 -6.61 2.63 -7.56
C ALA A 43 -6.71 1.11 -7.79
N VAL A 44 -7.69 0.42 -7.20
CA VAL A 44 -7.95 -1.01 -7.47
C VAL A 44 -8.48 -1.21 -8.89
N LEU A 45 -9.27 -0.29 -9.43
CA LEU A 45 -9.84 -0.41 -10.77
C LEU A 45 -8.80 -0.48 -11.90
N PRO A 46 -7.85 0.47 -12.04
CA PRO A 46 -6.83 0.37 -13.09
C PRO A 46 -5.90 -0.81 -12.86
N THR A 47 -5.60 -1.16 -11.60
CA THR A 47 -4.81 -2.35 -11.26
C THR A 47 -5.46 -3.61 -11.81
N THR A 48 -6.70 -3.88 -11.40
CA THR A 48 -7.45 -5.06 -11.80
C THR A 48 -7.70 -5.10 -13.30
N LEU A 49 -7.92 -3.96 -13.95
CA LEU A 49 -8.04 -3.89 -15.41
C LEU A 49 -6.75 -4.30 -16.11
N ILE A 50 -5.59 -3.80 -15.66
CA ILE A 50 -4.29 -4.16 -16.25
C ILE A 50 -4.02 -5.65 -16.05
N GLN A 51 -4.21 -6.16 -14.83
CA GLN A 51 -4.03 -7.58 -14.54
C GLN A 51 -5.02 -8.46 -15.34
N PHE A 52 -6.25 -8.00 -15.57
CA PHE A 52 -7.22 -8.70 -16.40
C PHE A 52 -6.82 -8.74 -17.89
N LEU A 53 -6.28 -7.64 -18.43
CA LEU A 53 -5.86 -7.55 -19.84
C LEU A 53 -4.58 -8.33 -20.14
N PHE A 54 -3.71 -8.50 -19.16
CA PHE A 54 -2.44 -9.21 -19.28
C PHE A 54 -2.38 -10.41 -18.34
N PRO A 55 -3.28 -11.40 -18.49
CA PRO A 55 -3.38 -12.51 -17.54
C PRO A 55 -2.04 -13.26 -17.42
N GLU A 56 -1.79 -13.85 -16.24
CA GLU A 56 -0.57 -14.58 -15.86
C GLU A 56 -0.21 -15.80 -16.74
N PHE A 57 -0.81 -15.98 -17.91
CA PHE A 57 -0.52 -17.07 -18.84
C PHE A 57 0.98 -17.17 -19.21
N LEU A 58 1.72 -16.06 -19.09
CA LEU A 58 3.17 -16.02 -19.26
C LEU A 58 3.96 -16.81 -18.18
N PHE A 59 3.33 -17.17 -17.05
CA PHE A 59 3.95 -17.87 -15.91
C PHE A 59 3.39 -19.28 -15.64
N ALA A 60 2.77 -19.91 -16.64
CA ALA A 60 2.10 -21.22 -16.53
C ALA A 60 2.97 -22.38 -15.97
N LYS A 61 4.30 -22.22 -15.90
CA LYS A 61 5.21 -23.19 -15.30
C LYS A 61 5.33 -22.91 -13.80
N GLN A 62 4.88 -23.83 -12.94
CA GLN A 62 4.95 -23.69 -11.48
C GLN A 62 6.38 -23.96 -10.96
N SER A 63 7.19 -22.91 -10.86
CA SER A 63 8.50 -22.94 -10.23
C SER A 63 8.57 -21.84 -9.16
N LEU A 64 9.46 -21.98 -8.18
CA LEU A 64 9.68 -20.93 -7.19
C LEU A 64 10.07 -19.59 -7.85
N LEU A 65 10.86 -19.64 -8.92
CA LEU A 65 11.32 -18.46 -9.65
C LEU A 65 10.17 -17.75 -10.37
N THR A 66 9.27 -18.51 -11.01
CA THR A 66 8.10 -17.94 -11.70
C THR A 66 7.11 -17.35 -10.70
N LEU A 67 6.91 -17.96 -9.53
CA LEU A 67 6.08 -17.39 -8.47
C LEU A 67 6.66 -16.07 -7.94
N LEU A 68 7.97 -16.03 -7.68
CA LEU A 68 8.67 -14.82 -7.24
C LEU A 68 8.59 -13.70 -8.28
N PHE A 69 8.76 -14.04 -9.56
CA PHE A 69 8.66 -13.08 -10.64
C PHE A 69 7.23 -12.56 -10.78
N SER A 70 6.21 -13.43 -10.66
CA SER A 70 4.81 -13.01 -10.72
C SER A 70 4.49 -12.03 -9.58
N SER A 71 4.87 -12.35 -8.35
CA SER A 71 4.58 -11.47 -7.21
C SER A 71 5.29 -10.12 -7.29
N LEU A 72 6.54 -10.06 -7.77
CA LEU A 72 7.29 -8.81 -7.89
C LEU A 72 6.91 -7.97 -9.11
N VAL A 73 6.89 -8.59 -10.30
CA VAL A 73 6.81 -7.87 -11.58
C VAL A 73 5.39 -7.78 -12.11
N TYR A 74 4.57 -8.79 -11.85
CA TYR A 74 3.21 -8.79 -12.36
C TYR A 74 2.22 -8.17 -11.36
N ILE A 75 2.30 -8.56 -10.08
CA ILE A 75 1.41 -8.06 -9.03
C ILE A 75 1.94 -6.73 -8.50
N ALA A 76 3.05 -6.76 -7.75
CA ALA A 76 3.51 -5.59 -6.99
C ALA A 76 3.89 -4.38 -7.87
N LEU A 77 4.56 -4.61 -9.00
CA LEU A 77 4.89 -3.51 -9.93
C LEU A 77 3.65 -2.78 -10.41
N VAL A 78 2.63 -3.52 -10.89
CA VAL A 78 1.40 -2.94 -11.42
C VAL A 78 0.67 -2.17 -10.32
N GLU A 79 0.53 -2.79 -9.14
CA GLU A 79 -0.18 -2.21 -8.01
C GLU A 79 0.49 -0.95 -7.47
N GLU A 80 1.80 -0.98 -7.24
CA GLU A 80 2.51 0.17 -6.71
C GLU A 80 2.57 1.32 -7.71
N LEU A 81 2.69 1.05 -9.01
CA LEU A 81 2.66 2.10 -10.04
C LEU A 81 1.26 2.72 -10.17
N CYS A 82 0.19 1.92 -10.17
CA CYS A 82 -1.18 2.41 -10.17
C CYS A 82 -1.46 3.26 -8.92
N LYS A 83 -1.05 2.80 -7.72
CA LYS A 83 -1.18 3.56 -6.49
C LYS A 83 -0.36 4.85 -6.52
N ALA A 84 0.88 4.83 -6.98
CA ALA A 84 1.70 6.03 -7.12
C ALA A 84 1.07 7.05 -8.09
N PHE A 85 0.50 6.59 -9.21
CA PHE A 85 -0.23 7.44 -10.14
C PHE A 85 -1.46 8.07 -9.48
N CYS A 86 -2.31 7.27 -8.83
CA CYS A 86 -3.48 7.76 -8.10
C CYS A 86 -3.09 8.71 -6.95
N LEU A 87 -1.95 8.48 -6.30
CA LEU A 87 -1.45 9.31 -5.21
C LEU A 87 -1.12 10.73 -5.66
N TYR A 88 -0.77 10.92 -6.94
CA TYR A 88 -0.58 12.25 -7.52
C TYR A 88 -1.85 13.13 -7.41
N LEU A 89 -3.04 12.51 -7.40
CA LEU A 89 -4.34 13.18 -7.29
C LEU A 89 -4.63 13.71 -5.88
N ILE A 90 -3.93 13.21 -4.84
CA ILE A 90 -4.10 13.74 -3.49
C ILE A 90 -3.59 15.20 -3.43
N PRO A 91 -4.43 16.17 -3.00
CA PRO A 91 -4.03 17.57 -2.91
C PRO A 91 -2.88 17.74 -1.92
N SER A 92 -1.75 18.27 -2.39
CA SER A 92 -0.54 18.44 -1.57
C SER A 92 -0.10 19.90 -1.38
N LYS A 93 -0.78 20.86 -2.00
CA LYS A 93 -0.32 22.27 -2.06
C LYS A 93 -0.21 22.94 -0.68
N ASN A 94 -1.11 22.60 0.24
CA ASN A 94 -1.21 23.22 1.56
C ASN A 94 -0.96 22.21 2.69
N LEU A 95 -0.29 21.10 2.39
CA LEU A 95 0.01 20.06 3.36
C LEU A 95 1.51 20.04 3.62
N SER A 96 1.90 19.86 4.87
CA SER A 96 3.27 19.45 5.20
C SER A 96 3.53 18.01 4.73
N LEU A 97 4.80 17.65 4.60
CA LEU A 97 5.20 16.28 4.26
C LEU A 97 4.60 15.23 5.22
N PRO A 98 4.59 15.42 6.56
CA PRO A 98 3.93 14.48 7.47
C PRO A 98 2.44 14.30 7.20
N SER A 99 1.72 15.38 6.91
CA SER A 99 0.28 15.33 6.58
C SER A 99 0.01 14.58 5.28
N PHE A 100 0.80 14.85 4.25
CA PHE A 100 0.71 14.15 2.96
C PHE A 100 1.05 12.66 3.10
N PHE A 101 2.12 12.34 3.84
CA PHE A 101 2.53 10.98 4.17
C PHE A 101 1.40 10.21 4.88
N ALA A 102 0.74 10.83 5.85
CA ALA A 102 -0.34 10.22 6.61
C ALA A 102 -1.58 9.93 5.75
N LEU A 103 -1.97 10.85 4.87
CA LEU A 103 -3.05 10.63 3.90
C LEU A 103 -2.70 9.52 2.89
N SER A 104 -1.44 9.46 2.48
CA SER A 104 -0.93 8.40 1.58
C SER A 104 -0.96 7.03 2.24
N PHE A 105 -0.62 6.94 3.52
CA PHE A 105 -0.77 5.71 4.31
C PHE A 105 -2.24 5.27 4.33
N LEU A 106 -3.17 6.20 4.60
CA LEU A 106 -4.60 5.89 4.63
C LEU A 106 -5.13 5.42 3.26
N MET A 107 -4.69 6.06 2.17
CA MET A 107 -5.00 5.64 0.81
C MET A 107 -4.53 4.20 0.54
N GLY A 108 -3.28 3.88 0.88
CA GLY A 108 -2.73 2.54 0.73
C GLY A 108 -3.46 1.50 1.58
N TYR A 109 -3.77 1.85 2.84
CA TYR A 109 -4.54 0.99 3.72
C TYR A 109 -5.93 0.70 3.12
N SER A 110 -6.58 1.71 2.56
CA SER A 110 -7.90 1.56 1.91
C SER A 110 -7.84 0.64 0.68
N PHE A 111 -6.77 0.71 -0.10
CA PHE A 111 -6.54 -0.21 -1.22
C PHE A 111 -6.49 -1.66 -0.71
N GLY A 112 -5.64 -1.94 0.28
CA GLY A 112 -5.51 -3.27 0.87
C GLY A 112 -6.80 -3.76 1.53
N SER A 113 -7.56 -2.88 2.17
CA SER A 113 -8.87 -3.23 2.71
C SER A 113 -9.83 -3.66 1.60
N PHE A 114 -9.88 -2.94 0.47
CA PHE A 114 -10.77 -3.31 -0.62
C PHE A 114 -10.35 -4.62 -1.29
N GLU A 115 -9.06 -4.80 -1.53
CA GLU A 115 -8.49 -6.03 -2.08
C GLU A 115 -8.81 -7.25 -1.19
N ASN A 116 -8.64 -7.13 0.13
CA ASN A 116 -8.98 -8.17 1.07
C ASN A 116 -10.46 -8.56 1.04
N VAL A 117 -11.38 -7.61 0.80
CA VAL A 117 -12.80 -7.95 0.60
C VAL A 117 -13.00 -8.80 -0.65
N ILE A 118 -12.32 -8.46 -1.76
CA ILE A 118 -12.37 -9.26 -2.99
C ILE A 118 -11.92 -10.70 -2.69
N TYR A 119 -10.80 -10.88 -2.00
CA TYR A 119 -10.32 -12.21 -1.67
C TYR A 119 -11.24 -12.98 -0.71
N VAL A 120 -11.87 -12.32 0.26
CA VAL A 120 -12.87 -12.94 1.13
C VAL A 120 -14.07 -13.42 0.30
N LEU A 121 -14.53 -12.63 -0.67
CA LEU A 121 -15.61 -13.00 -1.59
C LEU A 121 -15.22 -14.15 -2.52
N GLN A 122 -13.93 -14.30 -2.85
CA GLN A 122 -13.38 -15.42 -3.62
C GLN A 122 -13.15 -16.70 -2.78
N GLY A 123 -13.47 -16.68 -1.47
CA GLY A 123 -13.43 -17.86 -0.62
C GLY A 123 -12.12 -18.09 0.15
N MET A 124 -11.33 -17.05 0.41
CA MET A 124 -10.09 -17.18 1.19
C MET A 124 -10.33 -17.80 2.58
N THR A 125 -9.56 -18.84 2.93
CA THR A 125 -9.77 -19.69 4.12
C THR A 125 -9.09 -19.19 5.40
N ASN A 126 -8.13 -18.25 5.33
CA ASN A 126 -7.45 -17.65 6.49
C ASN A 126 -7.49 -16.11 6.48
N PRO A 127 -8.66 -15.51 6.76
CA PRO A 127 -8.89 -14.10 6.52
C PRO A 127 -8.12 -13.18 7.49
N ILE A 128 -8.13 -13.44 8.79
CA ILE A 128 -7.87 -12.37 9.78
C ILE A 128 -6.43 -11.86 9.77
N LEU A 129 -5.43 -12.73 9.89
CA LEU A 129 -4.03 -12.29 9.98
C LEU A 129 -3.54 -11.64 8.67
N ARG A 130 -3.95 -12.22 7.54
CA ARG A 130 -3.64 -11.68 6.21
C ARG A 130 -4.35 -10.35 5.99
N ILE A 131 -5.63 -10.25 6.36
CA ILE A 131 -6.41 -9.00 6.32
C ILE A 131 -5.65 -7.85 6.99
N PHE A 132 -5.12 -8.05 8.19
CA PHE A 132 -4.42 -6.96 8.87
C PHE A 132 -3.03 -6.69 8.29
N THR A 133 -2.23 -7.74 8.06
CA THR A 133 -0.84 -7.56 7.64
C THR A 133 -0.74 -7.02 6.21
N SER A 134 -1.58 -7.46 5.28
CA SER A 134 -1.63 -6.92 3.91
C SER A 134 -2.03 -5.44 3.93
N CYS A 135 -3.09 -5.07 4.67
CA CYS A 135 -3.49 -3.66 4.77
C CYS A 135 -2.35 -2.75 5.26
N ILE A 136 -1.59 -3.21 6.26
CA ILE A 136 -0.43 -2.46 6.76
C ILE A 136 0.65 -2.37 5.66
N VAL A 137 0.96 -3.46 4.94
CA VAL A 137 1.91 -3.46 3.82
C VAL A 137 1.51 -2.45 2.74
N HIS A 138 0.26 -2.46 2.27
CA HIS A 138 -0.18 -1.47 1.29
C HIS A 138 -0.11 -0.04 1.83
N GLY A 139 -0.42 0.16 3.12
CA GLY A 139 -0.28 1.43 3.81
C GLY A 139 1.16 1.94 3.80
N ILE A 140 2.13 1.15 4.26
CA ILE A 140 3.55 1.54 4.30
C ILE A 140 4.16 1.70 2.90
N CYS A 141 3.77 0.88 1.93
CA CYS A 141 4.27 0.96 0.56
C CYS A 141 3.77 2.25 -0.10
N THR A 142 2.48 2.56 0.02
CA THR A 142 1.91 3.82 -0.50
C THR A 142 2.49 5.03 0.21
N ALA A 143 2.70 4.95 1.53
CA ALA A 143 3.36 6.01 2.30
C ALA A 143 4.81 6.23 1.84
N THR A 144 5.55 5.17 1.50
CA THR A 144 6.90 5.28 0.93
C THR A 144 6.88 5.92 -0.46
N SER A 145 5.96 5.48 -1.34
CA SER A 145 5.73 6.08 -2.65
C SER A 145 5.32 7.56 -2.57
N SER A 146 4.77 8.01 -1.44
CA SER A 146 4.43 9.43 -1.24
C SER A 146 5.64 10.35 -1.30
N PHE A 147 6.81 9.90 -0.81
CA PHE A 147 8.04 10.66 -0.93
C PHE A 147 8.41 10.84 -2.40
N PHE A 148 8.28 9.80 -3.22
CA PHE A 148 8.52 9.91 -4.66
C PHE A 148 7.65 10.98 -5.29
N ILE A 149 6.34 10.94 -5.02
CA ILE A 149 5.38 11.93 -5.55
C ILE A 149 5.68 13.35 -5.04
N TRP A 150 6.03 13.48 -3.77
CA TRP A 150 6.41 14.75 -3.15
C TRP A 150 7.62 15.38 -3.84
N PHE A 151 8.69 14.59 -4.08
CA PHE A 151 9.89 15.06 -4.76
C PHE A 151 9.69 15.25 -6.25
N LEU A 152 8.89 14.41 -6.90
CA LEU A 152 8.56 14.54 -8.31
C LEU A 152 7.86 15.88 -8.60
N LYS A 153 6.95 16.31 -7.71
CA LYS A 153 6.33 17.65 -7.75
C LYS A 153 7.36 18.79 -7.62
N LYS A 154 8.48 18.55 -6.94
CA LYS A 154 9.65 19.44 -6.84
C LYS A 154 10.73 19.20 -7.92
N LYS A 155 10.40 18.45 -8.99
CA LYS A 155 11.30 18.10 -10.11
C LYS A 155 12.56 17.31 -9.69
N LYS A 156 12.52 16.61 -8.56
CA LYS A 156 13.57 15.67 -8.13
C LYS A 156 13.07 14.23 -8.30
N PHE A 157 13.92 13.37 -8.86
CA PHE A 157 13.58 11.99 -9.17
C PHE A 157 14.43 11.02 -8.34
N HIS A 158 13.77 10.21 -7.51
CA HIS A 158 14.42 9.23 -6.65
C HIS A 158 13.81 7.85 -6.88
N LEU A 159 14.39 7.09 -7.82
CA LEU A 159 13.84 5.80 -8.26
C LEU A 159 13.67 4.79 -7.11
N THR A 160 14.55 4.84 -6.12
CA THR A 160 14.51 3.97 -4.93
C THR A 160 13.19 4.07 -4.17
N LEU A 161 12.53 5.22 -4.19
CA LEU A 161 11.25 5.44 -3.50
C LEU A 161 10.07 4.71 -4.16
N ILE A 162 10.22 4.24 -5.39
CA ILE A 162 9.25 3.38 -6.08
C ILE A 162 9.71 1.92 -6.09
N LEU A 163 11.02 1.67 -6.26
CA LEU A 163 11.53 0.29 -6.26
C LEU A 163 11.39 -0.40 -4.90
N THR A 164 11.61 0.32 -3.79
CA THR A 164 11.46 -0.26 -2.44
C THR A 164 10.04 -0.77 -2.18
N PRO A 165 8.95 0.01 -2.38
CA PRO A 165 7.60 -0.50 -2.16
C PRO A 165 7.24 -1.67 -3.08
N ILE A 166 7.69 -1.67 -4.34
CA ILE A 166 7.49 -2.81 -5.26
C ILE A 166 8.16 -4.08 -4.68
N PHE A 167 9.41 -3.96 -4.23
CA PHE A 167 10.15 -5.07 -3.67
C PHE A 167 9.54 -5.60 -2.37
N VAL A 168 9.20 -4.71 -1.43
CA VAL A 168 8.58 -5.07 -0.15
C VAL A 168 7.23 -5.74 -0.36
N HIS A 169 6.39 -5.17 -1.22
CA HIS A 169 5.08 -5.72 -1.52
C HIS A 169 5.18 -7.09 -2.19
N GLY A 170 5.97 -7.20 -3.27
CA GLY A 170 6.06 -8.47 -4.00
C GLY A 170 6.72 -9.59 -3.19
N LEU A 171 7.66 -9.28 -2.29
CA LEU A 171 8.18 -10.26 -1.34
C LEU A 171 7.17 -10.64 -0.27
N TYR A 172 6.38 -9.67 0.22
CA TYR A 172 5.32 -9.97 1.19
C TYR A 172 4.33 -10.96 0.59
N ASP A 173 3.84 -10.70 -0.62
CA ASP A 173 2.89 -11.58 -1.31
C ASP A 173 3.48 -12.95 -1.63
N PHE A 174 4.73 -12.97 -2.09
CA PHE A 174 5.47 -14.21 -2.34
C PHE A 174 5.42 -15.11 -1.10
N PHE A 175 5.85 -14.60 0.06
CA PHE A 175 5.89 -15.38 1.29
C PHE A 175 4.48 -15.66 1.85
N ALA A 176 3.58 -14.68 1.83
CA ALA A 176 2.22 -14.81 2.36
C ALA A 176 1.39 -15.87 1.63
N GLY A 177 1.73 -16.20 0.39
CA GLY A 177 1.10 -17.26 -0.39
C GLY A 177 1.49 -18.69 0.02
N PHE A 178 2.58 -18.90 0.78
CA PHE A 178 3.04 -20.24 1.12
C PHE A 178 2.26 -20.90 2.27
N PRO A 179 2.01 -22.22 2.22
CA PRO A 179 1.48 -22.97 3.35
C PRO A 179 2.54 -23.21 4.45
N GLY A 180 2.08 -23.71 5.61
CA GLY A 180 2.97 -24.16 6.68
C GLY A 180 3.60 -23.02 7.47
N ARG A 181 4.94 -23.01 7.61
CA ARG A 181 5.69 -21.99 8.36
C ARG A 181 6.34 -20.92 7.48
N PHE A 182 6.37 -21.12 6.17
CA PHE A 182 7.05 -20.20 5.25
C PHE A 182 6.36 -18.84 5.13
N TRP A 183 5.05 -18.76 5.41
CA TRP A 183 4.37 -17.46 5.47
C TRP A 183 4.93 -16.54 6.57
N LEU A 184 5.60 -17.05 7.61
CA LEU A 184 6.21 -16.20 8.64
C LEU A 184 7.27 -15.24 8.09
N PHE A 185 7.88 -15.57 6.95
CA PHE A 185 8.79 -14.65 6.27
C PHE A 185 8.09 -13.39 5.77
N SER A 186 6.77 -13.41 5.51
CA SER A 186 6.00 -12.21 5.16
C SER A 186 5.94 -11.22 6.33
N ILE A 187 5.95 -11.71 7.58
CA ILE A 187 6.02 -10.88 8.78
C ILE A 187 7.39 -10.19 8.89
N ILE A 188 8.47 -10.91 8.55
CA ILE A 188 9.82 -10.32 8.49
C ILE A 188 9.87 -9.23 7.42
N VAL A 189 9.29 -9.47 6.24
CA VAL A 189 9.21 -8.47 5.16
C VAL A 189 8.38 -7.26 5.59
N LEU A 190 7.27 -7.45 6.30
CA LEU A 190 6.48 -6.36 6.86
C LEU A 190 7.32 -5.49 7.80
N PHE A 191 8.06 -6.08 8.74
CA PHE A 191 8.94 -5.32 9.64
C PHE A 191 10.06 -4.60 8.88
N TYR A 192 10.65 -5.24 7.87
CA TYR A 192 11.62 -4.61 6.99
C TYR A 192 11.02 -3.40 6.25
N GLY A 193 9.81 -3.53 5.71
CA GLY A 193 9.10 -2.43 5.05
C GLY A 193 8.80 -1.27 5.98
N ILE A 194 8.35 -1.56 7.22
CA ILE A 194 8.14 -0.55 8.26
C ILE A 194 9.46 0.18 8.54
N PHE A 195 10.55 -0.56 8.74
CA PHE A 195 11.87 0.02 9.01
C PHE A 195 12.34 0.92 7.85
N GLN A 196 12.25 0.45 6.61
CA GLN A 196 12.62 1.26 5.43
C GLN A 196 11.79 2.54 5.30
N CYS A 197 10.47 2.43 5.52
CA CYS A 197 9.58 3.58 5.52
C CYS A 197 9.98 4.62 6.59
N MET A 198 10.35 4.17 7.80
CA MET A 198 10.85 5.06 8.85
C MET A 198 12.20 5.71 8.49
N VAL A 199 13.13 4.95 7.91
CA VAL A 199 14.43 5.48 7.46
C VAL A 199 14.22 6.60 6.44
N PHE A 200 13.42 6.36 5.39
CA PHE A 200 13.09 7.39 4.41
C PHE A 200 12.40 8.59 5.04
N TYR A 201 11.43 8.36 5.94
CA TYR A 201 10.76 9.45 6.64
C TYR A 201 11.74 10.34 7.40
N GLN A 202 12.69 9.76 8.12
CA GLN A 202 13.71 10.52 8.85
C GLN A 202 14.65 11.29 7.91
N MET A 203 15.14 10.63 6.85
CA MET A 203 16.01 11.26 5.86
C MET A 203 15.35 12.49 5.23
N PHE A 204 14.12 12.34 4.73
CA PHE A 204 13.44 13.41 3.99
C PHE A 204 12.78 14.46 4.88
N ARG A 205 12.49 14.14 6.14
CA ARG A 205 12.11 15.14 7.13
C ARG A 205 13.27 16.10 7.40
N ASN A 206 14.48 15.56 7.60
CA ASN A 206 15.67 16.36 7.85
C ASN A 206 16.04 17.24 6.64
N GLU A 207 15.93 16.71 5.42
CA GLU A 207 16.16 17.47 4.19
C GLU A 207 15.14 18.59 3.96
N ASN A 208 13.87 18.44 4.35
CA ASN A 208 12.92 19.55 4.23
C ASN A 208 13.17 20.62 5.30
N SER A 209 13.54 20.24 6.53
CA SER A 209 13.86 21.22 7.58
C SER A 209 15.12 22.05 7.33
N SER A 210 16.04 21.58 6.49
CA SER A 210 17.24 22.34 6.12
C SER A 210 17.03 23.31 4.96
N ASN A 211 15.89 23.23 4.27
CA ASN A 211 15.57 24.05 3.09
C ASN A 211 14.46 25.09 3.38
N GLU A 212 13.94 25.13 4.60
CA GLU A 212 13.04 26.17 5.14
C GLU A 212 13.84 27.17 5.97
#